data_AF-A0A6A6WR38-F1
#
_entry.id   AF-A0A6A6WR38-F1
#
_cell.length_a   1.000
_cell.length_b   1.000
_cell.length_c   1.000
_cell.angle_alpha   90.00
_cell.angle_beta   90.00
_cell.angle_gamma   90.00
#
_symmetry.space_group_name_H-M   'P 1'
#
loop_
_entity.id
_entity.type
_entity.pdbx_description
1 polymer ?
#
loop_
_entity_poly.entity_id
_entity_poly.type
_entity_poly.pdbx_seq_one_letter_code
_entity_poly.pdbx_strand_id
1 'polypeptide(L)'
;MVEHFPESLSITPSTRKRFLNGVRLFIFSGYDSTGSVICYCFHFLSKHPKVLARLRAEHDEVLSSDPASAASTLSGDPRLVNNLPYTLAVIKEVLRMFPPAGTTRAGKPNLYPKTEAWRPFENGPRNYIGQALVLVELRVVLACLIRTFNISPAYDEWDAKHPINGIKLYRGERAYQVEAGAAHPAAQYPCRVTLAKREE
;
A
#
# COMPACT_ATOMS: atom_id res chain seq x y z
N MET A 1 -5.26 3.82 45.13
CA MET A 1 -5.62 5.20 44.73
C MET A 1 -6.48 5.08 43.48
N VAL A 2 -7.80 5.13 43.63
CA VAL A 2 -8.74 5.16 42.49
C VAL A 2 -9.05 6.63 42.27
N GLU A 3 -8.49 7.23 41.22
CA GLU A 3 -8.85 8.59 40.84
C GLU A 3 -10.33 8.63 40.47
N HIS A 4 -11.12 9.36 41.25
CA HIS A 4 -12.49 9.73 40.88
C HIS A 4 -12.40 10.66 39.66
N PHE A 5 -12.69 10.13 38.48
CA PHE A 5 -12.92 10.96 37.30
C PHE A 5 -14.22 11.73 37.50
N PRO A 6 -14.24 13.07 37.37
CA PRO A 6 -15.46 13.85 37.54
C PRO A 6 -16.49 13.48 36.47
N GLU A 7 -17.76 13.33 36.88
CA GLU A 7 -18.90 12.87 36.04
C GLU A 7 -19.20 13.76 34.82
N SER A 8 -18.60 14.95 34.73
CA SER A 8 -18.69 15.81 33.55
C SER A 8 -17.33 16.38 33.16
N LEU A 9 -16.48 15.54 32.58
CA LEU A 9 -15.34 16.04 31.81
C LEU A 9 -15.85 16.74 30.54
N SER A 10 -16.24 18.01 30.66
CA SER A 10 -16.70 18.79 29.51
C SER A 10 -15.55 18.97 28.53
N ILE A 11 -15.66 18.35 27.35
CA ILE A 11 -14.64 18.45 26.30
C ILE A 11 -14.66 19.90 25.80
N THR A 12 -13.64 20.67 26.17
CA THR A 12 -13.50 22.06 25.70
C THR A 12 -13.47 22.11 24.16
N PRO A 13 -13.93 23.20 23.54
CA PRO A 13 -13.88 23.35 22.09
C PRO A 13 -12.47 23.16 21.51
N SER A 14 -11.42 23.58 22.24
CA SER A 14 -10.03 23.41 21.84
C SER A 14 -9.58 21.94 21.89
N THR A 15 -9.94 21.20 22.94
CA THR A 15 -9.67 19.76 23.05
C THR A 15 -10.40 18.97 21.96
N ARG A 16 -11.69 19.29 21.72
CA ARG A 16 -12.47 18.69 20.63
C ARG A 16 -11.79 18.94 19.28
N LYS A 17 -11.37 20.17 19.00
CA LYS A 17 -10.68 20.53 17.75
C LYS A 17 -9.37 19.74 17.57
N ARG A 18 -8.56 19.60 18.62
CA ARG A 18 -7.32 18.81 18.58
C ARG A 18 -7.59 17.34 18.29
N PHE A 19 -8.61 16.75 18.93
CA PHE A 19 -9.02 15.37 18.67
C PHE A 19 -9.47 15.18 17.22
N LEU A 20 -10.37 16.03 16.72
CA LEU A 20 -10.86 15.97 15.34
C LEU A 20 -9.73 16.11 14.31
N ASN A 21 -8.78 17.01 14.55
CA ASN A 21 -7.62 17.17 13.68
C ASN A 21 -6.70 15.94 13.71
N GLY A 22 -6.49 15.33 14.89
CA GLY A 22 -5.72 14.10 15.03
C GLY A 22 -6.35 12.93 14.26
N VAL A 23 -7.66 12.75 14.38
CA VAL A 23 -8.41 11.70 13.65
C VAL A 23 -8.30 11.92 12.14
N ARG A 24 -8.46 13.15 11.65
CA ARG A 24 -8.31 13.48 10.22
C ARG A 24 -6.92 13.15 9.70
N LEU A 25 -5.87 13.50 10.45
CA LEU A 25 -4.50 13.19 10.09
C LEU A 25 -4.23 11.67 10.07
N PHE A 26 -4.78 10.94 11.04
CA PHE A 26 -4.64 9.49 11.11
C PHE A 26 -5.28 8.78 9.90
N ILE A 27 -6.51 9.16 9.55
CA ILE A 27 -7.21 8.63 8.37
C ILE A 27 -6.43 8.96 7.09
N PHE A 28 -6.02 10.22 6.92
CA PHE A 28 -5.25 10.64 5.75
C PHE A 28 -3.94 9.84 5.61
N SER A 29 -3.17 9.73 6.70
CA SER A 29 -1.87 9.05 6.68
C SER A 29 -1.99 7.56 6.34
N GLY A 30 -3.05 6.89 6.83
CA GLY A 30 -3.30 5.46 6.59
C GLY A 30 -3.85 5.18 5.19
N TYR A 31 -4.69 6.06 4.64
CA TYR A 31 -5.28 5.89 3.32
C TYR A 31 -4.31 6.24 2.19
N ASP A 32 -3.71 7.43 2.25
CA ASP A 32 -2.97 8.01 1.12
C ASP A 32 -1.72 7.19 0.78
N SER A 33 -0.90 6.88 1.79
CA SER A 33 0.33 6.11 1.59
C SER A 33 0.07 4.64 1.18
N THR A 34 -0.93 4.00 1.77
CA THR A 34 -1.29 2.60 1.45
C THR A 34 -1.85 2.50 0.03
N GLY A 35 -2.69 3.45 -0.39
CA GLY A 35 -3.19 3.54 -1.76
C GLY A 35 -2.07 3.58 -2.81
N SER A 36 -1.04 4.39 -2.57
CA SER A 36 0.16 4.45 -3.42
C SER A 36 0.81 3.07 -3.60
N VAL A 37 1.01 2.35 -2.49
CA VAL A 37 1.65 1.02 -2.51
C VAL A 37 0.80 0.02 -3.29
N ILE A 38 -0.53 0.05 -3.11
CA ILE A 38 -1.46 -0.80 -3.87
C ILE A 38 -1.33 -0.54 -5.37
N CYS A 39 -1.28 0.73 -5.80
CA CYS A 39 -1.08 1.08 -7.20
C CYS A 39 0.23 0.51 -7.76
N TYR A 40 1.33 0.63 -7.04
CA TYR A 40 2.61 0.07 -7.48
C TYR A 40 2.64 -1.46 -7.46
N CYS A 41 1.97 -2.11 -6.50
CA CYS A 41 1.79 -3.56 -6.53
C CYS A 41 1.13 -4.01 -7.84
N PHE A 42 0.01 -3.40 -8.23
CA PHE A 42 -0.65 -3.71 -9.49
C PHE A 42 0.21 -3.35 -10.71
N HIS A 43 0.93 -2.23 -10.67
CA HIS A 43 1.86 -1.85 -11.74
C HIS A 43 2.89 -2.94 -12.02
N PHE A 44 3.61 -3.39 -10.99
CA PHE A 44 4.64 -4.42 -11.15
C PHE A 44 4.04 -5.78 -11.48
N LEU A 45 2.92 -6.17 -10.86
CA LEU A 45 2.26 -7.44 -11.17
C LEU A 45 1.79 -7.51 -12.62
N SER A 46 1.30 -6.40 -13.19
CA SER A 46 0.90 -6.33 -14.61
C SER A 46 2.05 -6.56 -15.60
N LYS A 47 3.28 -6.25 -15.17
CA LYS A 47 4.50 -6.39 -15.99
C LYS A 47 5.26 -7.69 -15.74
N HIS A 48 4.95 -8.39 -14.65
CA HIS A 48 5.64 -9.60 -14.24
C HIS A 48 4.65 -10.77 -14.12
N PRO A 49 4.15 -11.32 -15.24
CA PRO A 49 3.11 -12.35 -15.23
C PRO A 49 3.53 -13.62 -14.47
N LYS A 50 4.82 -13.97 -14.49
CA LYS A 50 5.37 -15.09 -13.71
C LYS A 50 5.26 -14.87 -12.19
N VAL A 51 5.46 -13.63 -11.74
CA VAL A 51 5.31 -13.25 -10.32
C VAL A 51 3.84 -13.28 -9.94
N LEU A 52 2.96 -12.73 -10.78
CA LEU A 52 1.52 -12.76 -10.57
C LEU A 52 0.98 -14.20 -10.50
N ALA A 53 1.39 -15.08 -11.40
CA ALA A 53 0.99 -16.49 -11.40
C ALA A 53 1.41 -17.21 -10.10
N ARG A 54 2.66 -16.99 -9.65
CA ARG A 54 3.14 -17.56 -8.39
C ARG A 54 2.40 -17.02 -7.17
N LEU A 55 2.03 -15.74 -7.19
CA LEU A 55 1.29 -15.11 -6.09
C LEU A 55 -0.17 -15.61 -6.04
N ARG A 56 -0.81 -15.82 -7.19
CA ARG A 56 -2.12 -16.49 -7.28
C ARG A 56 -2.07 -17.93 -6.78
N ALA A 57 -1.03 -18.68 -7.13
CA ALA A 57 -0.86 -20.06 -6.65
C ALA A 57 -0.73 -20.12 -5.12
N GLU A 58 0.05 -19.23 -4.50
CA GLU A 58 0.10 -19.11 -3.02
C GLU A 58 -1.30 -18.82 -2.43
N HIS A 59 -2.08 -17.96 -3.08
CA HIS A 59 -3.43 -17.62 -2.60
C HIS A 59 -4.40 -18.78 -2.72
N ASP A 60 -4.31 -19.57 -3.80
CA ASP A 60 -5.18 -20.72 -4.01
C ASP A 60 -4.89 -21.83 -2.99
N GLU A 61 -3.62 -22.01 -2.61
CA GLU A 61 -3.21 -22.94 -1.55
C GLU A 61 -3.76 -22.55 -0.17
N VAL A 62 -3.76 -21.26 0.16
CA VAL A 62 -4.11 -20.77 1.51
C VAL A 62 -5.58 -20.40 1.67
N LEU A 63 -6.22 -19.88 0.62
CA LEU A 63 -7.54 -19.26 0.68
C LEU A 63 -8.63 -20.05 -0.08
N SER A 64 -8.25 -21.18 -0.66
CA SER A 64 -8.97 -21.98 -1.67
C SER A 64 -8.80 -21.50 -3.10
N SER A 65 -8.99 -22.40 -4.06
CA SER A 65 -8.95 -22.15 -5.50
C SER A 65 -10.14 -21.32 -6.02
N ASP A 66 -11.11 -20.96 -5.17
CA ASP A 66 -12.18 -20.03 -5.54
C ASP A 66 -11.81 -18.58 -5.16
N PRO A 67 -11.59 -17.67 -6.12
CA PRO A 67 -11.35 -16.25 -5.86
C PRO A 67 -12.48 -15.57 -5.10
N ALA A 68 -13.74 -15.99 -5.29
CA ALA A 68 -14.88 -15.38 -4.62
C ALA A 68 -14.90 -15.68 -3.11
N SER A 69 -14.26 -16.77 -2.70
CA SER A 69 -14.20 -17.16 -1.29
C SER A 69 -13.12 -16.42 -0.50
N ALA A 70 -12.24 -15.62 -1.12
CA ALA A 70 -11.12 -14.96 -0.44
C ALA A 70 -11.55 -14.23 0.83
N ALA A 71 -12.58 -13.38 0.69
CA ALA A 71 -13.06 -12.52 1.75
C ALA A 71 -13.78 -13.30 2.84
N SER A 72 -14.57 -14.32 2.49
CA SER A 72 -15.26 -15.16 3.46
C SER A 72 -14.28 -16.05 4.23
N THR A 73 -13.31 -16.66 3.55
CA THR A 73 -12.22 -17.44 4.17
C THR A 73 -11.42 -16.61 5.15
N LEU A 74 -10.98 -15.40 4.76
CA LEU A 74 -10.24 -14.49 5.65
C LEU A 74 -11.07 -13.96 6.80
N SER A 75 -12.38 -13.76 6.61
CA SER A 75 -13.28 -13.36 7.70
C SER A 75 -13.50 -14.50 8.71
N GLY A 76 -13.52 -15.75 8.24
CA GLY A 76 -13.64 -16.94 9.07
C GLY A 76 -12.37 -17.26 9.86
N ASP A 77 -11.19 -17.14 9.25
CA ASP A 77 -9.90 -17.23 9.95
C ASP A 77 -8.91 -16.14 9.48
N PRO A 78 -8.89 -14.98 10.17
CA PRO A 78 -7.99 -13.88 9.83
C PRO A 78 -6.50 -14.23 9.95
N ARG A 79 -6.12 -15.31 10.66
CA ARG A 79 -4.72 -15.70 10.83
C ARG A 79 -4.09 -16.20 9.54
N LEU A 80 -4.91 -16.65 8.57
CA LEU A 80 -4.46 -17.14 7.26
C LEU A 80 -3.65 -16.10 6.49
N VAL A 81 -3.89 -14.79 6.73
CA VAL A 81 -3.09 -13.72 6.12
C VAL A 81 -1.59 -13.82 6.46
N ASN A 82 -1.23 -14.47 7.57
CA ASN A 82 0.16 -14.68 7.97
C ASN A 82 0.84 -15.82 7.19
N ASN A 83 0.06 -16.64 6.48
CA ASN A 83 0.55 -17.73 5.64
C ASN A 83 0.74 -17.29 4.18
N LEU A 84 0.91 -15.98 3.92
CA LEU A 84 1.16 -15.42 2.59
C LEU A 84 2.58 -14.81 2.46
N PRO A 85 3.66 -15.60 2.64
CA PRO A 85 5.02 -15.09 2.67
C PRO A 85 5.51 -14.52 1.33
N TYR A 86 5.10 -15.07 0.19
CA TYR A 86 5.47 -14.57 -1.13
C TYR A 86 4.73 -13.27 -1.46
N THR A 87 3.45 -13.17 -1.08
CA THR A 87 2.70 -11.91 -1.14
C THR A 87 3.38 -10.83 -0.33
N LEU A 88 3.82 -11.16 0.90
CA LEU A 88 4.60 -10.25 1.72
C LEU A 88 5.91 -9.85 1.03
N ALA A 89 6.64 -10.79 0.41
CA ALA A 89 7.86 -10.49 -0.31
C ALA A 89 7.65 -9.50 -1.46
N VAL A 90 6.57 -9.65 -2.24
CA VAL A 90 6.20 -8.71 -3.32
C VAL A 90 5.90 -7.33 -2.76
N ILE A 91 5.11 -7.23 -1.69
CA ILE A 91 4.82 -5.95 -1.02
C ILE A 91 6.12 -5.28 -0.54
N LYS A 92 7.01 -6.06 0.09
CA LYS A 92 8.30 -5.57 0.59
C LYS A 92 9.21 -5.08 -0.52
N GLU A 93 9.15 -5.70 -1.69
CA GLU A 93 9.93 -5.30 -2.87
C GLU A 93 9.38 -4.04 -3.52
N VAL A 94 8.05 -3.89 -3.59
CA VAL A 94 7.41 -2.64 -4.02
C VAL A 94 7.81 -1.49 -3.11
N LEU A 95 7.69 -1.68 -1.80
CA LEU A 95 8.07 -0.69 -0.80
C LEU A 95 9.58 -0.36 -0.81
N ARG A 96 10.43 -1.31 -1.22
CA ARG A 96 11.88 -1.08 -1.41
C ARG A 96 12.14 -0.14 -2.58
N MET A 97 11.37 -0.25 -3.66
CA MET A 97 11.55 0.53 -4.88
C MET A 97 10.81 1.89 -4.84
N PHE A 98 9.61 1.92 -4.27
CA PHE A 98 8.72 3.08 -4.22
C PHE A 98 8.21 3.31 -2.79
N PRO A 99 9.10 3.68 -1.85
CA PRO A 99 8.65 4.04 -0.50
C PRO A 99 7.74 5.28 -0.59
N PRO A 100 6.52 5.25 -0.03
CA PRO A 100 5.59 6.40 -0.09
C PRO A 100 6.05 7.59 0.74
N ALA A 101 6.99 7.39 1.67
CA ALA A 101 7.54 8.43 2.51
C ALA A 101 8.98 8.06 2.90
N GLY A 102 9.84 9.07 3.02
CA GLY A 102 11.19 8.94 3.56
C GLY A 102 11.32 9.61 4.93
N THR A 103 12.17 9.07 5.82
CA THR A 103 12.44 9.70 7.12
C THR A 103 13.76 10.46 7.16
N THR A 104 14.41 10.73 6.03
CA THR A 104 15.71 11.40 5.98
C THR A 104 15.64 12.79 6.63
N ARG A 105 16.48 13.04 7.65
CA ARG A 105 16.50 14.31 8.41
C ARG A 105 17.72 15.19 8.12
N ALA A 106 18.85 14.61 7.70
CA ALA A 106 20.05 15.25 7.12
C ALA A 106 21.10 14.16 6.82
N GLY A 107 22.00 14.36 5.84
CA GLY A 107 23.13 13.46 5.56
C GLY A 107 24.48 14.19 5.66
N LYS A 108 25.48 13.59 6.33
CA LYS A 108 26.86 14.10 6.41
C LYS A 108 27.75 13.53 5.31
N PRO A 109 28.88 14.18 4.98
CA PRO A 109 29.77 13.73 3.91
C PRO A 109 30.29 12.33 4.28
N ASN A 110 29.95 11.34 3.43
CA ASN A 110 30.32 9.91 3.48
C ASN A 110 29.30 9.01 4.22
N LEU A 111 28.06 9.01 3.71
CA LEU A 111 26.86 8.32 4.17
C LEU A 111 26.99 6.78 4.22
N TYR A 112 26.80 6.12 5.37
CA TYR A 112 26.89 4.65 5.44
C TYR A 112 25.69 3.97 6.11
N PRO A 113 24.64 3.63 5.34
CA PRO A 113 23.56 2.76 5.81
C PRO A 113 23.89 1.27 5.62
N LYS A 114 24.16 0.57 6.71
CA LYS A 114 23.78 -0.85 6.90
C LYS A 114 24.04 -1.28 8.35
N THR A 115 23.00 -1.72 9.05
CA THR A 115 23.09 -2.77 10.09
C THR A 115 21.67 -3.27 10.42
N GLU A 116 21.03 -4.28 9.83
CA GLU A 116 21.12 -5.01 8.56
C GLU A 116 19.77 -4.80 7.85
N ALA A 117 19.76 -3.91 6.85
CA ALA A 117 18.56 -3.19 6.43
C ALA A 117 17.51 -4.02 5.65
N TRP A 118 16.26 -3.98 6.10
CA TRP A 118 15.07 -3.72 5.28
C TRP A 118 14.35 -2.53 5.93
N ARG A 119 14.07 -1.45 5.20
CA ARG A 119 13.48 -0.22 5.78
C ARG A 119 12.46 0.49 4.87
N PRO A 120 11.25 -0.06 4.76
CA PRO A 120 10.03 0.72 4.61
C PRO A 120 9.16 0.54 5.85
N PHE A 121 8.79 1.67 6.47
CA PHE A 121 8.23 1.82 7.84
C PHE A 121 9.29 1.96 8.95
N GLU A 122 10.39 2.63 8.57
CA GLU A 122 11.71 2.77 9.20
C GLU A 122 11.86 2.66 10.73
N ASN A 123 13.08 2.37 11.20
CA ASN A 123 13.36 1.91 12.57
C ASN A 123 13.53 3.02 13.63
N GLY A 124 13.47 2.59 14.90
CA GLY A 124 13.75 3.44 16.05
C GLY A 124 12.54 4.21 16.57
N PRO A 125 12.74 5.26 17.40
CA PRO A 125 11.66 5.95 18.11
C PRO A 125 10.65 6.70 17.24
N ARG A 126 10.95 6.84 15.93
CA ARG A 126 10.08 7.49 14.94
C ARG A 126 9.62 6.50 13.88
N ASN A 127 9.62 5.21 14.21
CA ASN A 127 9.05 4.20 13.35
C ASN A 127 7.56 4.41 13.12
N TYR A 128 7.06 3.84 12.03
CA TYR A 128 5.66 3.96 11.73
C TYR A 128 4.85 3.04 12.65
N ILE A 129 4.02 3.64 13.50
CA ILE A 129 3.20 2.92 14.47
C ILE A 129 2.20 1.94 13.82
N GLY A 130 1.79 2.21 12.58
CA GLY A 130 0.84 1.40 11.82
C GLY A 130 1.45 0.28 10.97
N GLN A 131 2.76 0.02 11.07
CA GLN A 131 3.45 -0.90 10.16
C GLN A 131 2.84 -2.31 10.09
N ALA A 132 2.41 -2.84 11.25
CA ALA A 132 1.80 -4.16 11.32
C ALA A 132 0.44 -4.17 10.62
N LEU A 133 -0.36 -3.13 10.84
CA LEU A 133 -1.68 -2.97 10.22
C LEU A 133 -1.55 -2.84 8.70
N VAL A 134 -0.64 -1.99 8.21
CA VAL A 134 -0.45 -1.78 6.75
C VAL A 134 0.01 -3.06 6.06
N LEU A 135 0.93 -3.83 6.66
CA LEU A 135 1.35 -5.10 6.06
C LEU A 135 0.21 -6.13 6.03
N VAL A 136 -0.69 -6.13 7.01
CA VAL A 136 -1.90 -6.98 6.98
C VAL A 136 -2.87 -6.48 5.91
N GLU A 137 -3.19 -5.19 5.90
CA GLU A 137 -4.10 -4.56 4.95
C GLU A 137 -3.68 -4.82 3.50
N LEU A 138 -2.41 -4.57 3.16
CA LEU A 138 -1.88 -4.82 1.82
C LEU A 138 -2.00 -6.30 1.41
N ARG A 139 -1.75 -7.23 2.34
CA ARG A 139 -1.91 -8.67 2.06
C ARG A 139 -3.37 -9.04 1.82
N VAL A 140 -4.30 -8.52 2.64
CA VAL A 140 -5.74 -8.74 2.47
C VAL A 140 -6.24 -8.17 1.15
N VAL A 141 -5.84 -6.94 0.81
CA VAL A 141 -6.21 -6.30 -0.45
C VAL A 141 -5.73 -7.13 -1.65
N LEU A 142 -4.47 -7.56 -1.66
CA LEU A 142 -3.96 -8.39 -2.75
C LEU A 142 -4.66 -9.76 -2.79
N ALA A 143 -4.86 -10.41 -1.64
CA ALA A 143 -5.57 -11.68 -1.52
C ALA A 143 -6.98 -11.68 -2.11
N CYS A 144 -7.70 -10.58 -1.91
CA CYS A 144 -9.08 -10.42 -2.39
C CYS A 144 -9.17 -9.98 -3.86
N LEU A 145 -8.19 -9.22 -4.36
CA LEU A 145 -8.34 -8.54 -5.65
C LEU A 145 -7.61 -9.21 -6.81
N ILE A 146 -6.38 -9.71 -6.63
CA ILE A 146 -5.54 -10.12 -7.77
C ILE A 146 -6.09 -11.36 -8.49
N ARG A 147 -6.88 -12.18 -7.79
CA ARG A 147 -7.49 -13.41 -8.33
C ARG A 147 -8.76 -13.11 -9.11
N THR A 148 -9.40 -12.00 -8.79
CA THR A 148 -10.67 -11.54 -9.39
C THR A 148 -10.43 -10.60 -10.56
N PHE A 149 -9.41 -9.73 -10.45
CA PHE A 149 -9.17 -8.66 -11.41
C PHE A 149 -7.76 -8.71 -12.01
N ASN A 150 -7.68 -8.34 -13.29
CA ASN A 150 -6.45 -7.89 -13.93
C ASN A 150 -6.47 -6.35 -13.94
N ILE A 151 -5.44 -5.74 -13.37
CA ILE A 151 -5.29 -4.29 -13.28
C ILE A 151 -3.98 -3.91 -13.96
N SER A 152 -4.04 -3.11 -15.02
CA SER A 152 -2.89 -2.69 -15.81
C SER A 152 -2.88 -1.18 -16.04
N PRO A 153 -1.70 -0.55 -16.20
CA PRO A 153 -1.62 0.88 -16.48
C PRO A 153 -2.33 1.22 -17.80
N ALA A 154 -2.96 2.39 -17.87
CA ALA A 154 -3.69 2.91 -19.03
C ALA A 154 -3.31 4.38 -19.31
N TYR A 155 -2.01 4.69 -19.21
CA TYR A 155 -1.51 6.06 -19.39
C TYR A 155 -1.77 6.60 -20.80
N ASP A 156 -1.71 5.79 -21.84
CA ASP A 156 -1.98 6.25 -23.22
C ASP A 156 -3.42 6.75 -23.36
N GLU A 157 -4.37 6.06 -22.75
CA GLU A 157 -5.79 6.47 -22.73
C GLU A 157 -6.02 7.71 -21.88
N TRP A 158 -5.26 7.84 -20.79
CA TRP A 158 -5.30 9.01 -19.92
C TRP A 158 -4.74 10.24 -20.64
N ASP A 159 -3.59 10.10 -21.30
CA ASP A 159 -2.89 11.16 -22.01
C ASP A 159 -3.69 11.63 -23.24
N ALA A 160 -4.42 10.72 -23.91
CA ALA A 160 -5.35 11.07 -24.98
C ALA A 160 -6.51 11.97 -24.50
N LYS A 161 -6.97 11.79 -23.25
CA LYS A 161 -8.04 12.60 -22.65
C LYS A 161 -7.54 13.85 -21.93
N HIS A 162 -6.26 13.86 -21.54
CA HIS A 162 -5.63 14.95 -20.81
C HIS A 162 -4.32 15.33 -21.50
N PRO A 163 -4.39 16.06 -22.64
CA PRO A 163 -3.20 16.43 -23.39
C PRO A 163 -2.24 17.24 -22.52
N ILE A 164 -0.99 16.78 -22.44
CA ILE A 164 0.08 17.46 -21.70
C ILE A 164 1.25 17.76 -22.65
N ASN A 165 1.89 18.91 -22.46
CA ASN A 165 3.09 19.27 -23.20
C ASN A 165 4.29 18.51 -22.65
N GLY A 166 4.85 17.60 -23.46
CA GLY A 166 6.03 16.83 -23.11
C GLY A 166 5.71 15.74 -22.09
N ILE A 167 5.44 14.54 -22.60
CA ILE A 167 5.27 13.36 -21.74
C ILE A 167 6.59 13.10 -21.01
N LYS A 168 6.57 13.24 -19.69
CA LYS A 168 7.72 12.93 -18.85
C LYS A 168 7.78 11.43 -18.61
N LEU A 169 8.94 10.86 -18.86
CA LEU A 169 9.28 9.49 -18.50
C LEU A 169 10.41 9.53 -17.49
N TYR A 170 10.40 8.62 -16.53
CA TYR A 170 11.56 8.38 -15.66
C TYR A 170 12.00 6.95 -15.87
N ARG A 171 13.25 6.74 -16.30
CA ARG A 171 13.79 5.42 -16.66
C ARG A 171 12.89 4.66 -17.65
N GLY A 172 12.27 5.39 -18.60
CA GLY A 172 11.35 4.83 -19.59
C GLY A 172 9.92 4.61 -19.10
N GLU A 173 9.59 4.96 -17.85
CA GLU A 173 8.30 4.67 -17.23
C GLU A 173 7.41 5.90 -17.08
N ARG A 174 6.11 5.75 -17.37
CA ARG A 174 5.07 6.76 -17.07
C ARG A 174 4.66 6.77 -15.60
N ALA A 175 4.70 5.62 -14.94
CA ALA A 175 4.35 5.46 -13.52
C ALA A 175 5.52 5.85 -12.61
N TYR A 176 6.10 7.04 -12.83
CA TYR A 176 7.18 7.56 -12.00
C TYR A 176 6.62 8.22 -10.74
N GLN A 177 7.42 8.21 -9.66
CA GLN A 177 6.98 8.73 -8.38
C GLN A 177 6.97 10.27 -8.37
N VAL A 178 5.89 10.85 -7.86
CA VAL A 178 5.69 12.29 -7.65
C VAL A 178 5.28 12.55 -6.21
N GLU A 179 5.74 13.67 -5.66
CA GLU A 179 5.35 14.12 -4.32
C GLU A 179 3.96 14.78 -4.37
N ALA A 180 2.96 14.17 -3.73
CA ALA A 180 1.60 14.67 -3.69
C ALA A 180 0.88 14.20 -2.42
N GLY A 181 1.31 14.70 -1.25
CA GLY A 181 0.97 14.10 0.04
C GLY A 181 2.01 13.04 0.37
N ALA A 182 1.62 11.76 0.39
CA ALA A 182 2.55 10.67 0.18
C ALA A 182 3.08 10.69 -1.27
N ALA A 183 4.18 9.99 -1.51
CA ALA A 183 4.76 9.87 -2.83
C ALA A 183 3.97 8.83 -3.66
N HIS A 184 3.46 9.24 -4.82
CA HIS A 184 2.47 8.52 -5.64
C HIS A 184 2.95 8.30 -7.08
N PRO A 185 2.40 7.34 -7.83
CA PRO A 185 2.59 7.27 -9.27
C PRO A 185 2.01 8.51 -9.96
N ALA A 186 2.71 9.02 -10.98
CA ALA A 186 2.27 10.17 -11.75
C ALA A 186 0.82 10.00 -12.26
N ALA A 187 0.05 11.08 -12.28
CA ALA A 187 -1.38 11.08 -12.63
C ALA A 187 -2.26 10.12 -11.80
N GLN A 188 -1.82 9.72 -10.59
CA GLN A 188 -2.57 8.83 -9.70
C GLN A 188 -2.88 7.45 -10.30
N TYR A 189 -1.96 6.94 -11.13
CA TYR A 189 -2.04 5.60 -11.74
C TYR A 189 -3.35 5.33 -12.51
N PRO A 190 -3.60 6.04 -13.63
CA PRO A 190 -4.68 5.66 -14.53
C PRO A 190 -4.51 4.20 -14.94
N CYS A 191 -5.54 3.39 -14.73
CA CYS A 191 -5.49 1.97 -14.96
C CYS A 191 -6.79 1.44 -15.58
N ARG A 192 -6.65 0.31 -16.25
CA ARG A 192 -7.75 -0.49 -16.77
C ARG A 192 -7.95 -1.68 -15.84
N VAL A 193 -9.20 -1.95 -15.50
CA VAL A 193 -9.60 -3.10 -14.69
C VAL A 193 -10.46 -4.02 -15.54
N THR A 194 -10.10 -5.30 -15.59
CA THR A 194 -10.91 -6.35 -16.22
C THR A 194 -11.04 -7.53 -15.28
N LEU A 195 -12.06 -8.36 -15.46
CA LEU A 195 -12.12 -9.64 -14.76
C LEU A 195 -10.99 -10.56 -15.23
N ALA A 196 -10.42 -11.33 -14.31
CA ALA A 196 -9.47 -12.38 -14.67
C ALA A 196 -10.21 -13.53 -15.36
N LYS A 197 -9.81 -13.85 -16.61
CA LYS A 197 -10.33 -15.03 -17.32
C LYS A 197 -9.78 -16.29 -16.66
N ARG A 198 -10.62 -17.31 -16.45
CA ARG A 198 -10.14 -18.65 -16.09
C ARG A 198 -9.75 -19.39 -17.37
N GLU A 199 -8.66 -20.13 -17.32
CA GLU A 199 -8.51 -21.30 -18.19
C GLU A 199 -9.47 -22.34 -17.61
N GLU A 200 -10.46 -22.75 -18.40
CA GLU A 200 -11.38 -23.86 -18.08
C GLU A 200 -10.67 -25.21 -18.17
#